data_AF-A0A2H0KKB1-F1
#
_entry.id   AF-A0A2H0KKB1-F1
#
_cell.length_a   1.000
_cell.length_b   1.000
_cell.length_c   1.000
_cell.angle_alpha   90.00
_cell.angle_beta   90.00
_cell.angle_gamma   90.00
#
_symmetry.space_group_name_H-M   'P 1'
#
loop_
_entity.id
_entity.type
_entity.pdbx_description
1 polymer ?
#
loop_
_entity_poly.entity_id
_entity_poly.type
_entity_poly.pdbx_seq_one_letter_code
_entity_poly.pdbx_strand_id
1 'polypeptide(L)'
;MLRQYTEKNLAHMFMHNAEEILAAPLAKHILIQRVGQEQLTVGWLVGVVNSVAKSNPRPTLTRVFQALRVEVNNEFENLEQALKGALSLLGPKGKVAVISFHSLEDRIVKRFIREHGYIQIGKKPVFGDKGLRFERSAVLRVFHV
;
A
#
# COMPACT_ATOMS: atom_id res chain seq x y z
N MET A 1 0.79 10.05 14.31
CA MET A 1 1.21 10.31 12.92
C MET A 1 0.75 11.65 12.33
N LEU A 2 -0.50 11.83 11.85
CA LEU A 2 -0.92 13.05 11.13
C LEU A 2 -0.72 14.36 11.91
N ARG A 3 -0.75 14.31 13.25
CA ARG A 3 -0.44 15.45 14.13
C ARG A 3 1.06 15.74 14.28
N GLN A 4 1.90 14.71 14.21
CA GLN A 4 3.28 14.74 14.68
C GLN A 4 4.28 14.80 13.52
N TYR A 5 3.95 14.16 12.39
CA TYR A 5 4.86 14.13 11.25
C TYR A 5 5.12 15.54 10.72
N THR A 6 6.36 15.76 10.31
CA THR A 6 6.75 16.95 9.55
C THR A 6 6.13 16.90 8.16
N GLU A 7 6.14 18.03 7.44
CA GLU A 7 5.71 18.06 6.04
C GLU A 7 6.46 17.04 5.19
N LYS A 8 7.79 16.97 5.34
CA LYS A 8 8.65 16.01 4.63
C LYS A 8 8.25 14.56 4.93
N ASN A 9 7.99 14.22 6.18
CA ASN A 9 7.62 12.85 6.56
C ASN A 9 6.24 12.47 6.01
N LEU A 10 5.26 13.39 6.03
CA LEU A 10 3.96 13.14 5.42
C LEU A 10 4.05 12.98 3.91
N ALA A 11 4.78 13.86 3.23
CA ALA A 11 4.99 13.76 1.78
C ALA A 11 5.68 12.45 1.42
N HIS A 12 6.72 12.06 2.18
CA HIS A 12 7.40 10.78 2.00
C HIS A 12 6.44 9.60 2.17
N MET A 13 5.67 9.55 3.25
CA MET A 13 4.69 8.49 3.50
C MET A 13 3.65 8.38 2.37
N PHE A 14 3.04 9.49 1.93
CA PHE A 14 2.05 9.44 0.83
C PHE A 14 2.66 8.97 -0.48
N MET A 15 3.89 9.39 -0.78
CA MET A 15 4.59 8.97 -2.00
C MET A 15 5.03 7.50 -1.92
N HIS A 16 5.70 7.10 -0.85
CA HIS A 16 6.28 5.76 -0.70
C HIS A 16 5.21 4.68 -0.55
N ASN A 17 4.16 4.96 0.23
CA ASN A 17 3.19 3.93 0.63
C ASN A 17 2.01 3.80 -0.35
N ALA A 18 1.80 4.78 -1.23
CA ALA A 18 0.68 4.76 -2.17
C ALA A 18 0.95 5.39 -3.55
N GLU A 19 2.18 5.82 -3.86
CA GLU A 19 2.52 6.47 -5.12
C GLU A 19 1.62 7.69 -5.41
N GLU A 20 1.29 8.48 -4.38
CA GLU A 20 0.42 9.65 -4.52
C GLU A 20 1.18 10.86 -5.09
N ILE A 21 0.80 11.26 -6.30
CA ILE A 21 1.44 12.36 -7.03
C ILE A 21 1.24 13.72 -6.34
N LEU A 22 0.14 13.89 -5.60
CA LEU A 22 -0.17 15.11 -4.84
C LEU A 22 0.41 15.06 -3.41
N ALA A 23 1.36 14.16 -3.11
CA ALA A 23 1.92 13.99 -1.77
C ALA A 23 2.44 15.28 -1.14
N ALA A 24 3.23 16.07 -1.88
CA ALA A 24 3.78 17.34 -1.39
C ALA A 24 2.69 18.38 -1.07
N PRO A 25 1.78 18.73 -2.00
CA PRO A 25 0.72 19.69 -1.68
C PRO A 25 -0.23 19.18 -0.59
N LEU A 26 -0.53 17.88 -0.53
CA LEU A 26 -1.32 17.28 0.56
C LEU A 26 -0.65 17.46 1.92
N ALA A 27 0.64 17.12 2.04
CA ALA A 27 1.40 17.27 3.27
C ALA A 27 1.38 18.72 3.77
N LYS A 28 1.62 19.68 2.87
CA LYS A 28 1.56 21.11 3.17
C LYS A 28 0.19 21.53 3.69
N HIS A 29 -0.90 21.14 3.02
CA HIS A 29 -2.26 21.51 3.43
C HIS A 29 -2.65 20.86 4.76
N ILE A 30 -2.24 19.61 5.01
CA ILE A 30 -2.42 18.95 6.31
C ILE A 30 -1.72 19.72 7.42
N LEU A 31 -0.47 20.16 7.20
CA LEU A 31 0.30 20.94 8.16
C LEU A 31 -0.35 22.27 8.51
N ILE A 32 -0.84 22.99 7.50
CA ILE A 32 -1.53 24.27 7.69
C ILE A 32 -2.86 24.06 8.42
N GLN A 33 -3.69 23.14 7.92
CA GLN A 33 -5.06 22.98 8.42
C GLN A 33 -5.17 22.26 9.76
N ARG A 34 -4.14 21.51 10.18
CA ARG A 34 -4.15 20.84 11.49
C ARG A 34 -3.87 21.78 12.66
N VAL A 35 -3.35 22.99 12.41
CA VAL A 35 -3.10 24.00 13.46
C VAL A 35 -4.44 24.43 14.06
N GLY A 36 -4.51 24.42 15.39
CA GLY A 36 -5.74 24.77 16.13
C GLY A 36 -6.86 23.73 16.06
N GLN A 37 -6.65 22.56 15.42
CA GLN A 37 -7.64 21.49 15.38
C GLN A 37 -7.56 20.59 16.62
N GLU A 38 -8.61 20.60 17.42
CA GLU A 38 -8.75 19.72 18.59
C GLU A 38 -8.80 18.25 18.20
N GLN A 39 -9.47 17.90 17.09
CA GLN A 39 -9.61 16.52 16.58
C GLN A 39 -9.37 16.45 15.07
N LEU A 40 -8.61 15.44 14.64
CA LEU A 40 -8.41 15.15 13.22
C LEU A 40 -9.25 13.93 12.85
N THR A 41 -10.45 14.17 12.31
CA THR A 41 -11.38 13.11 11.92
C THR A 41 -11.17 12.69 10.46
N VAL A 42 -11.79 11.57 10.08
CA VAL A 42 -11.87 11.14 8.68
C VAL A 42 -12.51 12.22 7.81
N GLY A 43 -13.61 12.84 8.28
CA GLY A 43 -14.30 13.90 7.56
C GLY A 43 -13.41 15.13 7.33
N TRP A 44 -12.64 15.53 8.33
CA TRP A 44 -11.64 16.60 8.20
C TRP A 44 -10.60 16.26 7.12
N LEU A 45 -10.03 15.06 7.16
CA LEU A 45 -9.01 14.66 6.18
C LEU A 45 -9.59 14.61 4.76
N VAL A 46 -10.82 14.11 4.58
CA VAL A 46 -11.52 14.13 3.30
C VAL A 46 -11.67 15.57 2.80
N GLY A 47 -12.02 16.52 3.69
CA GLY A 47 -12.07 17.95 3.37
C GLY A 47 -10.72 18.49 2.88
N VAL A 48 -9.62 18.16 3.56
CA VAL A 48 -8.26 18.54 3.14
C VAL A 48 -7.96 17.99 1.75
N VAL A 49 -8.20 16.70 1.52
CA VAL A 49 -7.93 16.05 0.22
C VAL A 49 -8.75 16.70 -0.89
N ASN A 50 -10.04 16.97 -0.66
CA ASN A 50 -10.91 17.63 -1.63
C ASN A 50 -10.44 19.05 -1.96
N SER A 51 -9.85 19.77 -1.00
CA SER A 51 -9.30 21.12 -1.23
C SER A 51 -8.09 21.11 -2.17
N VAL A 52 -7.32 20.01 -2.19
CA VAL A 52 -6.12 19.83 -3.02
C VAL A 52 -6.49 19.20 -4.37
N ALA A 53 -7.28 18.13 -4.37
CA ALA A 53 -7.65 17.35 -5.56
C ALA A 53 -9.03 17.78 -6.11
N LYS A 54 -9.10 18.98 -6.68
CA LYS A 54 -10.38 19.66 -7.01
C LYS A 54 -11.24 18.97 -8.07
N SER A 55 -10.65 18.41 -9.13
CA SER A 55 -11.43 17.91 -10.28
C SER A 55 -11.95 16.48 -10.08
N ASN A 56 -11.15 15.59 -9.50
CA ASN A 56 -11.53 14.22 -9.22
C ASN A 56 -10.79 13.71 -7.98
N PRO A 57 -11.34 13.91 -6.77
CA PRO A 57 -10.64 13.57 -5.54
C PRO A 57 -10.63 12.07 -5.24
N ARG A 58 -11.49 11.27 -5.88
CA ARG A 58 -11.68 9.84 -5.53
C ARG A 58 -10.36 9.04 -5.59
N PRO A 59 -9.54 9.11 -6.66
CA PRO A 59 -8.28 8.37 -6.69
C PRO A 59 -7.30 8.82 -5.62
N THR A 60 -7.23 10.12 -5.33
CA THR A 60 -6.37 10.68 -4.29
C THR A 60 -6.82 10.25 -2.90
N LEU A 61 -8.13 10.25 -2.63
CA LEU A 61 -8.69 9.72 -1.38
C LEU A 61 -8.29 8.26 -1.18
N THR A 62 -8.47 7.42 -2.20
CA THR A 62 -8.07 6.00 -2.13
C THR A 62 -6.60 5.85 -1.78
N ARG A 63 -5.70 6.60 -2.44
CA ARG A 63 -4.25 6.54 -2.18
C ARG A 63 -3.87 7.12 -0.82
N VAL A 64 -4.50 8.20 -0.37
CA VAL A 64 -4.28 8.77 0.96
C VAL A 64 -4.62 7.74 2.03
N PHE A 65 -5.81 7.13 1.97
CA PHE A 65 -6.18 6.10 2.94
C PHE A 65 -5.34 4.83 2.81
N GLN A 66 -4.93 4.45 1.60
CA GLN A 66 -3.96 3.36 1.39
C GLN A 66 -2.63 3.67 2.11
N ALA A 67 -2.06 4.86 1.92
CA ALA A 67 -0.79 5.24 2.52
C ALA A 67 -0.86 5.22 4.05
N LEU A 68 -1.96 5.74 4.61
CA LEU A 68 -2.20 5.70 6.06
C LEU A 68 -2.32 4.26 6.57
N ARG A 69 -3.05 3.40 5.86
CA ARG A 69 -3.24 1.99 6.22
C ARG A 69 -1.90 1.24 6.23
N VAL A 70 -1.10 1.42 5.18
CA VAL A 70 0.23 0.82 5.04
C VAL A 70 1.15 1.27 6.18
N GLU A 71 1.19 2.58 6.45
CA GLU A 71 2.07 3.16 7.48
C GLU A 71 1.69 2.73 8.89
N VAL A 72 0.40 2.77 9.24
CA VAL A 72 -0.07 2.43 10.59
C VAL A 72 0.14 0.96 10.91
N ASN A 73 -0.02 0.08 9.91
CA ASN A 73 0.08 -1.36 10.10
C ASN A 73 1.44 -1.94 9.68
N ASN A 74 2.43 -1.10 9.33
CA ASN A 74 3.73 -1.53 8.81
C ASN A 74 3.61 -2.62 7.73
N GLU A 75 2.65 -2.48 6.81
CA GLU A 75 2.20 -3.60 5.96
C GLU A 75 3.33 -4.17 5.09
N PHE A 76 4.21 -3.32 4.57
CA PHE A 76 5.30 -3.75 3.68
C PHE A 76 6.38 -4.54 4.42
N GLU A 77 6.78 -4.08 5.61
CA GLU A 77 7.74 -4.78 6.46
C GLU A 77 7.17 -6.13 6.91
N ASN A 78 5.91 -6.14 7.34
CA ASN A 78 5.21 -7.37 7.74
C ASN A 78 5.11 -8.36 6.58
N LEU A 79 4.85 -7.88 5.35
CA LEU A 79 4.84 -8.73 4.16
C LEU A 79 6.21 -9.36 3.91
N GLU A 80 7.29 -8.58 3.96
CA GLU A 80 8.65 -9.11 3.75
C GLU A 80 9.04 -10.14 4.82
N GLN A 81 8.73 -9.86 6.09
CA GLN A 81 8.97 -10.80 7.19
C GLN A 81 8.14 -12.07 7.05
N ALA A 82 6.85 -11.94 6.68
CA ALA A 82 5.98 -13.09 6.45
C ALA A 82 6.47 -13.96 5.29
N LEU A 83 6.98 -13.37 4.21
CA LEU A 83 7.56 -14.13 3.09
C LEU A 83 8.81 -14.92 3.52
N LYS A 84 9.72 -14.28 4.28
CA LYS A 84 10.91 -14.96 4.82
C LYS A 84 10.53 -16.09 5.79
N GLY A 85 9.59 -15.82 6.69
CA GLY A 85 9.11 -16.78 7.67
C GLY A 85 8.33 -17.94 7.04
N ALA A 86 7.54 -17.69 6.00
CA ALA A 86 6.82 -18.75 5.29
C ALA A 86 7.79 -19.78 4.70
N LEU A 87 8.92 -19.33 4.14
CA LEU A 87 9.91 -20.21 3.54
C LEU A 87 10.68 -21.05 4.55
N SER A 88 10.98 -20.53 5.74
CA SER A 88 11.65 -21.32 6.77
C SER A 88 10.80 -22.47 7.31
N LEU A 89 9.48 -22.41 7.10
CA LEU A 89 8.52 -23.42 7.52
C LEU A 89 8.20 -24.46 6.44
N LEU A 90 8.63 -24.26 5.18
CA LEU A 90 8.28 -25.17 4.09
C LEU A 90 9.05 -26.48 4.17
N GLY A 91 8.32 -27.60 4.07
CA GLY A 91 8.92 -28.90 3.77
C GLY A 91 9.34 -29.04 2.30
N PRO A 92 10.00 -30.15 1.94
CA PRO A 92 10.36 -30.45 0.56
C PRO A 92 9.16 -30.34 -0.40
N LYS A 93 9.35 -29.69 -1.55
CA LYS A 93 8.30 -29.41 -2.55
C LYS A 93 7.16 -28.49 -2.05
N GLY A 94 7.34 -27.84 -0.90
CA GLY A 94 6.43 -26.84 -0.37
C GLY A 94 6.27 -25.66 -1.33
N LYS A 95 5.10 -25.02 -1.30
CA LYS A 95 4.75 -23.88 -2.16
C LYS A 95 4.23 -22.75 -1.31
N VAL A 96 4.52 -21.51 -1.73
CA VAL A 96 3.94 -20.31 -1.15
C VAL A 96 3.01 -19.68 -2.17
N ALA A 97 1.80 -19.37 -1.73
CA ALA A 97 0.79 -18.64 -2.50
C ALA A 97 0.53 -17.29 -1.83
N VAL A 98 0.64 -16.21 -2.60
CA VAL A 98 0.46 -14.84 -2.12
C VAL A 98 -0.58 -14.15 -2.98
N ILE A 99 -1.60 -13.59 -2.34
CA ILE A 99 -2.60 -12.74 -2.98
C ILE A 99 -2.32 -11.30 -2.55
N SER A 100 -2.12 -10.42 -3.52
CA SER A 100 -1.93 -8.98 -3.31
C SER A 100 -3.08 -8.21 -3.93
N PHE A 101 -3.44 -7.06 -3.34
CA PHE A 101 -4.58 -6.25 -3.80
C PHE A 101 -4.17 -4.92 -4.42
N HIS A 102 -2.89 -4.55 -4.30
CA HIS A 102 -2.37 -3.35 -4.94
C HIS A 102 -0.94 -3.54 -5.48
N SER A 103 -0.55 -2.64 -6.39
CA SER A 103 0.70 -2.72 -7.16
C SER A 103 1.96 -2.78 -6.29
N LEU A 104 1.99 -2.04 -5.18
CA LEU A 104 3.15 -2.01 -4.27
C LEU A 104 3.40 -3.36 -3.57
N GLU A 105 2.37 -4.02 -3.05
CA GLU A 105 2.46 -5.37 -2.48
C GLU A 105 2.96 -6.36 -3.54
N ASP A 106 2.32 -6.39 -4.73
CA ASP A 106 2.72 -7.29 -5.82
C ASP A 106 4.20 -7.08 -6.21
N ARG A 107 4.65 -5.83 -6.23
CA ARG A 107 6.04 -5.48 -6.53
C ARG A 107 7.01 -6.04 -5.49
N ILE A 108 6.67 -5.99 -4.20
CA ILE A 108 7.47 -6.58 -3.12
C ILE A 108 7.57 -8.09 -3.33
N VAL A 109 6.45 -8.77 -3.57
CA VAL A 109 6.42 -10.23 -3.81
C VAL A 109 7.26 -10.61 -5.04
N LYS A 110 7.11 -9.89 -6.16
CA LYS A 110 7.92 -10.12 -7.37
C LYS A 110 9.41 -9.95 -7.12
N ARG A 111 9.78 -8.88 -6.42
CA ARG A 111 11.18 -8.59 -6.08
C ARG A 111 11.75 -9.71 -5.23
N PHE A 112 11.01 -10.13 -4.20
CA PHE A 112 11.39 -11.22 -3.32
C PHE A 112 11.63 -12.54 -4.06
N ILE A 113 10.70 -12.95 -4.93
CA ILE A 113 10.85 -14.15 -5.78
C ILE A 113 12.12 -14.07 -6.63
N ARG A 114 12.34 -12.93 -7.29
CA ARG A 114 13.49 -12.72 -8.19
C ARG A 114 14.82 -12.73 -7.45
N GLU A 115 14.92 -12.02 -6.33
CA GLU A 115 16.17 -11.86 -5.57
C GLU A 115 16.69 -13.17 -4.98
N HIS A 116 15.79 -14.11 -4.67
CA HIS A 116 16.16 -15.41 -4.14
C HIS A 116 16.20 -16.52 -5.20
N GLY A 117 15.94 -16.20 -6.47
CA GLY A 117 15.95 -17.18 -7.56
C GLY A 117 14.82 -18.21 -7.51
N TYR A 118 13.72 -17.92 -6.81
CA TYR A 118 12.61 -18.86 -6.67
C TYR A 118 11.83 -19.05 -7.98
N ILE A 119 11.30 -20.25 -8.14
CA ILE A 119 10.58 -20.64 -9.35
C ILE A 119 9.11 -20.25 -9.19
N GLN A 120 8.67 -19.25 -9.95
CA GLN A 120 7.25 -18.92 -10.04
C GLN A 120 6.50 -20.00 -10.83
N ILE A 121 5.45 -20.53 -10.23
CA ILE A 121 4.54 -21.47 -10.88
C ILE A 121 3.60 -20.66 -11.77
N GLY A 122 3.79 -20.80 -13.08
CA GLY A 122 3.09 -20.01 -14.09
C GLY A 122 3.80 -18.70 -14.40
N LYS A 123 3.86 -18.34 -15.69
CA LYS A 123 4.59 -17.15 -16.16
C LYS A 123 3.87 -15.82 -15.87
N LYS A 124 2.57 -15.86 -15.63
CA LYS A 124 1.72 -14.68 -15.39
C LYS A 124 0.94 -14.85 -14.08
N PRO A 125 0.69 -13.75 -13.34
CA PRO A 125 -0.18 -13.84 -12.18
C PRO A 125 -1.62 -14.18 -12.59
N VAL A 126 -2.35 -14.79 -11.65
CA VAL A 126 -3.78 -15.06 -11.81
C VAL A 126 -4.55 -13.87 -11.24
N PHE A 127 -5.50 -13.34 -11.99
CA PHE A 127 -6.35 -12.22 -11.59
C PHE A 127 -7.71 -12.73 -11.08
N GLY A 128 -8.28 -12.03 -10.10
CA GLY A 128 -9.61 -12.34 -9.56
C GLY A 128 -10.78 -12.04 -10.50
N ASP A 129 -11.99 -12.43 -10.11
CA ASP A 129 -13.19 -12.21 -10.93
C ASP A 129 -13.57 -10.72 -10.97
N LYS A 130 -13.75 -10.17 -12.18
CA LYS A 130 -14.14 -8.77 -12.38
C LYS A 130 -15.58 -8.48 -11.92
N GLY A 131 -16.43 -9.50 -11.81
CA GLY A 131 -17.79 -9.40 -11.29
C GLY A 131 -17.81 -9.05 -9.79
N LEU A 132 -16.82 -9.52 -9.03
CA LEU A 132 -16.72 -9.30 -7.60
C LEU A 132 -15.87 -8.05 -7.31
N ARG A 133 -16.49 -7.03 -6.71
CA ARG A 133 -15.86 -5.71 -6.51
C ARG A 133 -14.52 -5.77 -5.78
N PHE A 134 -14.36 -6.68 -4.83
CA PHE A 134 -13.15 -6.81 -4.01
C PHE A 134 -12.02 -7.59 -4.71
N GLU A 135 -12.32 -8.41 -5.72
CA GLU A 135 -11.34 -9.24 -6.41
C GLU A 135 -10.74 -8.57 -7.66
N ARG A 136 -11.32 -7.44 -8.08
CA ARG A 136 -10.89 -6.71 -9.30
C ARG A 136 -9.42 -6.37 -9.35
N SER A 137 -8.79 -6.18 -8.19
CA SER A 137 -7.37 -5.84 -8.05
C SER A 137 -6.53 -6.97 -7.46
N ALA A 138 -7.14 -8.14 -7.21
CA ALA A 138 -6.45 -9.29 -6.65
C ALA A 138 -5.50 -9.92 -7.67
N VAL A 139 -4.28 -10.16 -7.24
CA VAL A 139 -3.20 -10.76 -8.02
C VAL A 139 -2.60 -11.90 -7.20
N LEU A 140 -2.78 -13.13 -7.68
CA LEU A 140 -2.20 -14.34 -7.08
C LEU A 140 -0.85 -14.67 -7.73
N ARG A 141 0.15 -14.88 -6.90
CA ARG A 141 1.45 -15.49 -7.26
C ARG A 141 1.67 -16.75 -6.47
N VAL A 142 2.14 -17.80 -7.13
CA VAL A 142 2.55 -19.04 -6.49
C VAL A 142 4.00 -19.31 -6.86
N PHE A 143 4.84 -19.67 -5.90
CA PHE A 143 6.24 -19.99 -6.13
C PHE A 143 6.74 -21.06 -5.16
N HIS A 144 7.87 -21.66 -5.50
CA HIS A 144 8.58 -22.61 -4.64
C HIS A 144 10.10 -22.42 -4.73
N VAL A 145 10.80 -22.97 -3.74
CA VAL A 145 12.26 -23.07 -3.69
C VAL A 145 12.76 -24.06 -4.74
#